data_AF-A0A7J6GED5-F1
#
_entry.id   AF-A0A7J6GED5-F1
#
_cell.length_a   1.000
_cell.length_b   1.000
_cell.length_c   1.000
_cell.angle_alpha   90.00
_cell.angle_beta   90.00
_cell.angle_gamma   90.00
#
_symmetry.space_group_name_H-M   'P 1'
#
loop_
_entity.id
_entity.type
_entity.pdbx_description
1 polymer ?
#
loop_
_entity_poly.entity_id
_entity_poly.type
_entity_poly.pdbx_seq_one_letter_code
_entity_poly.pdbx_strand_id
1 'polypeptide(L)'
;MSIKPLIEHLSLTLLIIFFFFLLTLHVGSARGRDFGCEDEDFSGCSGGGFAPLVKKEHRKVLVENEYGQISAIEICDGIKGPYNIHFFTLEPNSLLLPALLHAQMVFYVHTGSGSLSWVNEEENRSVNLKRGDIFRLDPGSVFYVQSDLETKRESLRIYAIFPNSDDEDSIEPSIGAYSTIRNLVSGFDKITLQQAFQASEELIESITSATEIQPIVHAISTEKERKKKGLWEIEARFLKAFIGGKEETMMISMNKKKKKQQETKAFNILEAKPDFENCNGRSLTVTRKKAGHLLKGTNIGLFMVNLTKGSMMGPHWNPRATEIAVVLKGEGMVRVVCSSKKSIGKSECKNMRFRVKEGDVFAVPKFHPMAQMSFNNDSFIFMGFSTARKNNHPQFLAGKQSVLQSLDRDVLALSFNVGNSTIDQLLAPQGDSIILD
;
A
#
# COMPACT_ATOMS: atom_id res chain seq x y z
N MET A 1 -34.91 77.72 -34.88
CA MET A 1 -34.43 76.63 -35.76
C MET A 1 -33.06 76.23 -35.30
N SER A 2 -33.02 75.08 -34.64
CA SER A 2 -31.93 74.64 -33.76
C SER A 2 -31.18 73.50 -34.44
N ILE A 3 -29.93 73.74 -34.82
CA ILE A 3 -29.00 72.67 -35.22
C ILE A 3 -28.43 72.08 -33.91
N LYS A 4 -29.28 71.35 -33.20
CA LYS A 4 -28.93 70.51 -32.04
C LYS A 4 -29.71 69.18 -32.07
N PRO A 5 -29.47 68.31 -33.07
CA PRO A 5 -29.62 66.89 -32.72
C PRO A 5 -28.49 65.98 -33.24
N LEU A 6 -27.47 66.50 -33.95
CA LEU A 6 -26.47 65.63 -34.57
C LEU A 6 -25.25 65.33 -33.68
N ILE A 7 -24.97 66.16 -32.66
CA ILE A 7 -23.79 65.99 -31.78
C ILE A 7 -24.10 65.08 -30.57
N GLU A 8 -25.34 65.08 -30.08
CA GLU A 8 -25.75 64.18 -28.99
C GLU A 8 -25.86 62.72 -29.45
N HIS A 9 -26.34 62.48 -30.68
CA HIS A 9 -26.42 61.12 -31.22
C HIS A 9 -25.05 60.50 -31.53
N LEU A 10 -24.06 61.30 -31.97
CA LEU A 10 -22.69 60.83 -32.20
C LEU A 10 -21.96 60.53 -30.87
N SER A 11 -22.22 61.33 -29.84
CA SER A 11 -21.68 61.12 -28.49
C SER A 11 -22.25 59.84 -27.85
N LEU A 12 -23.56 59.61 -27.97
CA LEU A 12 -24.21 58.44 -27.40
C LEU A 12 -23.84 57.14 -28.14
N THR A 13 -23.68 57.17 -29.47
CA THR A 13 -23.22 56.00 -30.23
C THR A 13 -21.74 55.70 -29.98
N LEU A 14 -20.87 56.69 -29.83
CA LEU A 14 -19.49 56.45 -29.38
C LEU A 14 -19.43 55.88 -27.95
N LEU A 15 -20.30 56.36 -27.05
CA LEU A 15 -20.35 55.86 -25.67
C LEU A 15 -20.83 54.40 -25.61
N ILE A 16 -21.81 54.03 -26.44
CA ILE A 16 -22.33 52.65 -26.54
C ILE A 16 -21.29 51.72 -27.16
N ILE A 17 -20.56 52.16 -28.19
CA ILE A 17 -19.47 51.38 -28.79
C ILE A 17 -18.31 51.20 -27.79
N PHE A 18 -17.98 52.23 -27.01
CA PHE A 18 -16.97 52.15 -25.95
C PHE A 18 -17.40 51.21 -24.81
N PHE A 19 -18.69 51.21 -24.44
CA PHE A 19 -19.23 50.27 -23.45
C PHE A 19 -19.28 48.83 -23.96
N PHE A 20 -19.56 48.61 -25.25
CA PHE A 20 -19.47 47.28 -25.87
C PHE A 20 -18.03 46.80 -26.01
N PHE A 21 -17.06 47.68 -26.29
CA PHE A 21 -15.64 47.33 -26.28
C PHE A 21 -15.10 47.04 -24.87
N LEU A 22 -15.61 47.73 -23.85
CA LEU A 22 -15.31 47.42 -22.45
C LEU A 22 -15.98 46.12 -21.97
N LEU A 23 -17.18 45.78 -22.47
CA LEU A 23 -17.80 44.49 -22.20
C LEU A 23 -17.07 43.35 -22.93
N THR A 24 -16.58 43.53 -24.15
CA THR A 24 -15.78 42.50 -24.84
C THR A 24 -14.35 42.38 -24.30
N LEU A 25 -13.84 43.42 -23.62
CA LEU A 25 -12.59 43.35 -22.83
C LEU A 25 -12.79 42.87 -21.38
N HIS A 26 -14.03 42.70 -20.90
CA HIS A 26 -14.36 42.05 -19.62
C HIS A 26 -14.98 40.66 -19.77
N VAL A 27 -15.33 40.24 -21.00
CA VAL A 27 -15.52 38.82 -21.35
C VAL A 27 -14.15 38.26 -21.77
N GLY A 28 -13.22 38.30 -20.81
CA GLY A 28 -11.85 37.87 -20.97
C GLY A 28 -11.31 37.40 -19.63
N SER A 29 -11.35 36.08 -19.42
CA SER A 29 -10.75 35.38 -18.28
C SER A 29 -11.58 35.34 -16.98
N ALA A 30 -12.84 34.91 -17.07
CA ALA A 30 -13.23 33.81 -16.18
C ALA A 30 -12.54 32.55 -16.74
N ARG A 31 -11.22 32.46 -16.55
CA ARG A 31 -10.52 31.18 -16.63
C ARG A 31 -11.13 30.40 -15.48
N GLY A 32 -12.16 29.60 -15.79
CA GLY A 32 -12.32 28.35 -15.07
C GLY A 32 -10.90 27.79 -14.97
N ARG A 33 -10.42 27.54 -13.75
CA ARG A 33 -9.19 26.77 -13.61
C ARG A 33 -9.51 25.45 -14.28
N ASP A 34 -9.12 25.39 -15.54
CA ASP A 34 -8.99 24.18 -16.29
C ASP A 34 -7.97 23.41 -15.47
N PHE A 35 -8.47 22.53 -14.60
CA PHE A 35 -7.65 21.54 -13.94
C PHE A 35 -7.28 20.58 -15.05
N GLY A 36 -6.33 21.01 -15.89
CA GLY A 36 -5.66 20.17 -16.84
C GLY A 36 -5.24 18.92 -16.09
N CYS A 37 -5.61 17.78 -16.64
CA CYS A 37 -5.01 16.51 -16.27
C CYS A 37 -3.57 16.57 -16.77
N GLU A 38 -2.70 17.30 -16.07
CA GLU A 38 -1.28 17.10 -16.20
C GLU A 38 -1.00 15.78 -15.48
N ASP A 39 -0.74 14.74 -16.26
CA ASP A 39 -0.08 13.53 -15.77
C ASP A 39 1.31 13.97 -15.30
N GLU A 40 1.40 14.53 -14.08
CA GLU A 40 2.69 14.89 -13.50
C GLU A 40 3.50 13.60 -13.31
N ASP A 41 4.58 13.47 -14.08
CA ASP A 41 5.55 12.40 -13.95
C ASP A 41 6.29 12.56 -12.60
N PHE A 42 5.81 11.86 -11.58
CA PHE A 42 6.46 11.79 -10.27
C PHE A 42 7.74 10.94 -10.37
N SER A 43 8.88 11.58 -10.64
CA SER A 43 10.17 10.91 -10.79
C SER A 43 10.91 10.76 -9.46
N GLY A 44 10.82 9.56 -8.87
CA GLY A 44 11.77 9.01 -7.89
C GLY A 44 11.83 9.69 -6.50
N CYS A 45 12.42 8.97 -5.54
CA CYS A 45 12.60 9.43 -4.14
C CYS A 45 13.88 10.27 -3.89
N SER A 46 14.72 10.48 -4.91
CA SER A 46 16.01 11.17 -4.76
C SER A 46 15.83 12.67 -4.47
N GLY A 47 16.39 13.15 -3.35
CA GLY A 47 16.47 14.59 -3.02
C GLY A 47 15.29 15.17 -2.23
N GLY A 48 14.56 14.35 -1.46
CA GLY A 48 13.39 14.80 -0.71
C GLY A 48 12.16 15.08 -1.61
N GLY A 49 12.14 14.45 -2.78
CA GLY A 49 11.07 14.54 -3.76
C GLY A 49 9.76 13.97 -3.21
N PHE A 50 8.66 14.67 -3.51
CA PHE A 50 7.31 14.20 -3.28
C PHE A 50 6.86 13.41 -4.50
N ALA A 51 6.76 12.09 -4.36
CA ALA A 51 6.35 11.18 -5.43
C ALA A 51 5.20 10.29 -4.95
N PRO A 52 3.97 10.83 -4.84
CA PRO A 52 2.86 10.15 -4.19
C PRO A 52 2.13 9.17 -5.10
N LEU A 53 2.63 8.89 -6.30
CA LEU A 53 2.04 7.94 -7.23
C LEU A 53 3.12 7.15 -7.96
N VAL A 54 3.01 5.84 -7.95
CA VAL A 54 3.81 4.92 -8.75
C VAL A 54 2.87 4.06 -9.59
N LYS A 55 3.01 4.16 -10.92
CA LYS A 55 2.23 3.37 -11.86
C LYS A 55 2.68 1.91 -11.86
N LYS A 56 1.76 0.99 -12.13
CA LYS A 56 2.05 -0.46 -12.19
C LYS A 56 3.21 -0.78 -13.14
N GLU A 57 3.24 -0.12 -14.29
CA GLU A 57 4.27 -0.24 -15.33
C GLU A 57 5.66 0.26 -14.91
N HIS A 58 5.75 1.10 -13.87
CA HIS A 58 7.02 1.64 -13.36
C HIS A 58 7.60 0.82 -12.19
N ARG A 59 6.99 -0.31 -11.84
CA ARG A 59 7.52 -1.20 -10.80
C ARG A 59 8.84 -1.82 -11.27
N LYS A 60 9.85 -1.81 -10.42
CA LYS A 60 11.13 -2.47 -10.70
C LYS A 60 10.95 -3.98 -10.58
N VAL A 61 11.15 -4.71 -11.68
CA VAL A 61 11.15 -6.19 -11.66
C VAL A 61 12.45 -6.67 -10.99
N LEU A 62 12.31 -7.48 -9.94
CA LEU A 62 13.43 -8.10 -9.22
C LEU A 62 13.66 -9.54 -9.66
N VAL A 63 12.58 -10.27 -9.95
CA VAL A 63 12.58 -11.66 -10.43
C VAL A 63 11.41 -11.83 -11.39
N GLU A 64 11.62 -12.53 -12.50
CA GLU A 64 10.55 -12.88 -13.44
C GLU A 64 10.90 -14.17 -14.18
N ASN A 65 10.01 -15.16 -14.11
CA ASN A 65 10.07 -16.39 -14.87
C ASN A 65 8.68 -17.02 -15.04
N GLU A 66 8.63 -18.20 -15.65
CA GLU A 66 7.38 -18.94 -15.90
C GLU A 66 6.60 -19.35 -14.64
N TYR A 67 7.24 -19.32 -13.46
CA TYR A 67 6.64 -19.69 -12.16
C TYR A 67 6.18 -18.47 -11.36
N GLY A 68 6.51 -17.25 -11.79
CA GLY A 68 6.07 -16.05 -11.11
C GLY A 68 6.94 -14.82 -11.31
N GLN A 69 6.60 -13.77 -10.57
CA GLN A 69 7.26 -12.47 -10.62
C GLN A 69 7.36 -11.86 -9.23
N ILE A 70 8.50 -11.22 -8.95
CA ILE A 70 8.67 -10.28 -7.84
C ILE A 70 8.97 -8.92 -8.44
N SER A 71 8.14 -7.93 -8.12
CA SER A 71 8.41 -6.52 -8.45
C SER A 71 8.37 -5.65 -7.20
N ALA A 72 9.02 -4.51 -7.22
CA ALA A 72 9.15 -3.61 -6.08
C ALA A 72 8.96 -2.15 -6.48
N ILE A 73 8.57 -1.34 -5.51
CA ILE A 73 8.55 0.13 -5.60
C ILE A 73 9.12 0.74 -4.33
N GLU A 74 9.63 1.95 -4.51
CA GLU A 74 9.84 2.93 -3.45
C GLU A 74 8.82 4.04 -3.65
N ILE A 75 8.08 4.39 -2.60
CA ILE A 75 7.13 5.51 -2.63
C ILE A 75 7.45 6.50 -1.52
N CYS A 76 7.42 7.79 -1.85
CA CYS A 76 7.76 8.87 -0.94
C CYS A 76 6.57 9.77 -0.69
N ASP A 77 6.21 9.96 0.58
CA ASP A 77 5.12 10.84 0.99
C ASP A 77 5.58 12.31 1.14
N GLY A 78 6.87 12.62 0.90
CA GLY A 78 7.44 13.96 1.03
C GLY A 78 7.67 14.43 2.48
N ILE A 79 7.30 13.62 3.48
CA ILE A 79 7.51 13.85 4.92
C ILE A 79 8.44 12.78 5.52
N LYS A 80 8.13 11.51 5.25
CA LYS A 80 8.82 10.29 5.69
C LYS A 80 8.87 9.29 4.52
N GLY A 81 9.92 8.48 4.49
CA GLY A 81 10.15 7.51 3.42
C GLY A 81 11.63 7.50 3.00
N PRO A 82 11.99 6.71 1.97
CA PRO A 82 11.10 5.92 1.11
C PRO A 82 10.39 4.79 1.85
N TYR A 83 9.19 4.40 1.40
CA TYR A 83 8.52 3.17 1.84
C TYR A 83 8.66 2.10 0.76
N ASN A 84 9.15 0.93 1.15
CA ASN A 84 9.38 -0.19 0.23
C ASN A 84 8.18 -1.13 0.20
N ILE A 85 7.63 -1.34 -0.99
CA ILE A 85 6.55 -2.31 -1.22
C ILE A 85 6.99 -3.31 -2.28
N HIS A 86 6.92 -4.61 -1.95
CA HIS A 86 7.13 -5.69 -2.90
C HIS A 86 5.81 -6.39 -3.24
N PHE A 87 5.72 -6.82 -4.49
CA PHE A 87 4.62 -7.56 -5.07
C PHE A 87 5.13 -8.94 -5.48
N PHE A 88 4.70 -9.97 -4.75
CA PHE A 88 5.01 -11.35 -5.08
C PHE A 88 3.83 -11.94 -5.85
N THR A 89 4.12 -12.55 -7.00
CA THR A 89 3.17 -13.36 -7.77
C THR A 89 3.80 -14.74 -7.94
N LEU A 90 3.14 -15.77 -7.45
CA LEU A 90 3.50 -17.17 -7.68
C LEU A 90 2.39 -17.82 -8.51
N GLU A 91 2.74 -18.35 -9.66
CA GLU A 91 1.82 -19.15 -10.46
C GLU A 91 1.47 -20.46 -9.74
N PRO A 92 0.34 -21.12 -10.06
CA PRO A 92 0.02 -22.42 -9.49
C PRO A 92 1.18 -23.42 -9.64
N ASN A 93 1.38 -24.30 -8.65
CA ASN A 93 2.54 -25.19 -8.56
C ASN A 93 3.90 -24.49 -8.54
N SER A 94 4.03 -23.38 -7.84
CA SER A 94 5.30 -22.65 -7.69
C SER A 94 5.77 -22.56 -6.24
N LEU A 95 7.08 -22.47 -6.08
CA LEU A 95 7.79 -22.33 -4.81
C LEU A 95 8.73 -21.14 -4.89
N LEU A 96 8.52 -20.15 -4.02
CA LEU A 96 9.53 -19.17 -3.67
C LEU A 96 10.52 -19.84 -2.73
N LEU A 97 11.77 -19.99 -3.17
CA LEU A 97 12.84 -20.62 -2.41
C LEU A 97 13.15 -19.87 -1.11
N PRO A 98 13.74 -20.55 -0.10
CA PRO A 98 14.05 -19.95 1.18
C PRO A 98 14.89 -18.68 1.09
N ALA A 99 14.44 -17.64 1.78
CA ALA A 99 15.12 -16.36 1.91
C ALA A 99 15.18 -15.92 3.37
N LEU A 100 16.33 -15.38 3.79
CA LEU A 100 16.51 -14.70 5.06
C LEU A 100 15.89 -13.31 4.96
N LEU A 101 15.01 -12.98 5.90
CA LEU A 101 14.35 -11.69 5.97
C LEU A 101 15.21 -10.69 6.76
N HIS A 102 15.50 -9.52 6.19
CA HIS A 102 16.39 -8.53 6.79
C HIS A 102 15.63 -7.39 7.48
N ALA A 103 14.40 -7.15 7.05
CA ALA A 103 13.51 -6.12 7.58
C ALA A 103 12.18 -6.75 7.98
N GLN A 104 11.40 -6.07 8.80
CA GLN A 104 10.08 -6.57 9.14
C GLN A 104 9.23 -6.64 7.86
N MET A 105 8.40 -7.67 7.71
CA MET A 105 7.51 -7.81 6.56
C MET A 105 6.08 -7.85 7.06
N VAL A 106 5.24 -6.91 6.63
CA VAL A 106 3.80 -6.96 6.85
C VAL A 106 3.14 -7.09 5.49
N PHE A 107 2.28 -8.09 5.30
CA PHE A 107 1.73 -8.35 3.97
C PHE A 107 0.22 -8.64 3.99
N TYR A 108 -0.37 -8.45 2.82
CA TYR A 108 -1.75 -8.74 2.47
C TYR A 108 -1.81 -9.70 1.28
N VAL A 109 -2.64 -10.74 1.37
CA VAL A 109 -2.88 -11.70 0.29
C VAL A 109 -4.01 -11.21 -0.61
N HIS A 110 -3.67 -10.80 -1.83
CA HIS A 110 -4.61 -10.21 -2.79
C HIS A 110 -5.47 -11.25 -3.52
N THR A 111 -4.86 -12.31 -4.05
CA THR A 111 -5.54 -13.40 -4.78
C THR A 111 -4.87 -14.74 -4.48
N GLY A 112 -5.57 -15.83 -4.84
CA GLY A 112 -5.05 -17.19 -4.71
C GLY A 112 -4.96 -17.71 -3.27
N SER A 113 -4.28 -18.84 -3.14
CA SER A 113 -4.03 -19.57 -1.89
C SER A 113 -2.65 -20.22 -1.92
N GLY A 114 -2.15 -20.58 -0.75
CA GLY A 114 -0.87 -21.27 -0.60
C GLY A 114 -0.49 -21.52 0.84
N SER A 115 0.79 -21.76 1.08
CA SER A 115 1.36 -21.90 2.42
C SER A 115 2.59 -21.03 2.57
N LEU A 116 2.72 -20.41 3.74
CA LEU A 116 3.92 -19.71 4.18
C LEU A 116 4.54 -20.53 5.30
N SER A 117 5.81 -20.89 5.12
CA SER A 117 6.60 -21.58 6.14
C SER A 117 7.80 -20.71 6.51
N TRP A 118 8.12 -20.66 7.79
CA TRP A 118 9.26 -19.89 8.27
C TRP A 118 9.87 -20.49 9.53
N VAL A 119 11.12 -20.11 9.77
CA VAL A 119 11.92 -20.55 10.91
C VAL A 119 12.49 -19.33 11.61
N ASN A 120 12.34 -19.31 12.93
CA ASN A 120 12.98 -18.36 13.84
C ASN A 120 13.76 -19.11 14.93
N GLU A 121 14.41 -18.38 15.85
CA GLU A 121 15.28 -18.95 16.89
C GLU A 121 14.62 -20.03 17.76
N GLU A 122 13.29 -20.06 17.86
CA GLU A 122 12.56 -20.96 18.76
C GLU A 122 11.96 -22.18 18.05
N GLU A 123 11.27 -21.98 16.91
CA GLU A 123 10.42 -23.02 16.31
C GLU A 123 10.19 -22.81 14.81
N ASN A 124 10.02 -23.91 14.07
CA ASN A 124 9.51 -23.89 12.70
C ASN A 124 7.99 -23.76 12.72
N ARG A 125 7.46 -22.88 11.88
CA ARG A 125 6.03 -22.58 11.79
C ARG A 125 5.58 -22.54 10.35
N SER A 126 4.31 -22.86 10.15
CA SER A 126 3.66 -22.88 8.85
C SER A 126 2.23 -22.39 9.00
N VAL A 127 1.76 -21.61 8.05
CA VAL A 127 0.40 -21.07 8.00
C VAL A 127 -0.13 -21.18 6.57
N ASN A 128 -1.38 -21.62 6.44
CA ASN A 128 -2.08 -21.58 5.15
C ASN A 128 -2.54 -20.15 4.89
N LEU A 129 -2.28 -19.68 3.67
CA LEU A 129 -2.66 -18.36 3.19
C LEU A 129 -3.87 -18.48 2.26
N LYS A 130 -4.81 -17.55 2.42
CA LYS A 130 -5.93 -17.33 1.50
C LYS A 130 -6.13 -15.84 1.24
N ARG A 131 -6.83 -15.53 0.16
CA ARG A 131 -7.28 -14.16 -0.16
C ARG A 131 -7.85 -13.44 1.06
N GLY A 132 -7.37 -12.22 1.30
CA GLY A 132 -7.77 -11.40 2.43
C GLY A 132 -6.88 -11.54 3.66
N ASP A 133 -6.00 -12.54 3.72
CA ASP A 133 -5.14 -12.74 4.88
C ASP A 133 -4.09 -11.64 5.01
N ILE A 134 -3.89 -11.21 6.25
CA ILE A 134 -2.84 -10.31 6.70
C ILE A 134 -1.93 -11.12 7.60
N PHE A 135 -0.61 -10.95 7.41
CA PHE A 135 0.38 -11.60 8.23
C PHE A 135 1.62 -10.73 8.42
N ARG A 136 2.45 -11.12 9.39
CA ARG A 136 3.74 -10.50 9.67
C ARG A 136 4.83 -11.55 9.79
N LEU A 137 6.01 -11.25 9.26
CA LEU A 137 7.26 -11.93 9.57
C LEU A 137 8.24 -10.96 10.23
N ASP A 138 9.02 -11.48 11.19
CA ASP A 138 10.04 -10.73 11.90
C ASP A 138 11.40 -10.82 11.20
N PRO A 139 12.22 -9.76 11.23
CA PRO A 139 13.61 -9.81 10.75
C PRO A 139 14.36 -11.01 11.35
N GLY A 140 15.30 -11.57 10.60
CA GLY A 140 16.06 -12.77 10.98
C GLY A 140 15.35 -14.08 10.69
N SER A 141 14.06 -14.06 10.33
CA SER A 141 13.33 -15.28 9.93
C SER A 141 13.78 -15.76 8.55
N VAL A 142 13.98 -17.06 8.38
CA VAL A 142 14.09 -17.67 7.05
C VAL A 142 12.73 -18.17 6.62
N PHE A 143 12.21 -17.71 5.49
CA PHE A 143 10.88 -18.06 5.00
C PHE A 143 10.88 -18.57 3.57
N TYR A 144 9.89 -19.37 3.22
CA TYR A 144 9.57 -19.77 1.85
C TYR A 144 8.06 -19.81 1.67
N VAL A 145 7.61 -19.65 0.43
CA VAL A 145 6.18 -19.57 0.09
C VAL A 145 5.88 -20.55 -1.03
N GLN A 146 4.84 -21.36 -0.86
CA GLN A 146 4.38 -22.28 -1.89
C GLN A 146 2.96 -21.91 -2.28
N SER A 147 2.71 -21.76 -3.59
CA SER A 147 1.36 -21.56 -4.11
C SER A 147 0.55 -22.85 -4.00
N ASP A 148 -0.76 -22.73 -4.23
CA ASP A 148 -1.61 -23.90 -4.41
C ASP A 148 -1.05 -24.85 -5.49
N LEU A 149 -1.15 -26.15 -5.26
CA LEU A 149 -0.70 -27.20 -6.18
C LEU A 149 -1.75 -27.52 -7.26
N GLU A 150 -2.96 -27.00 -7.12
CA GLU A 150 -4.00 -27.19 -8.13
C GLU A 150 -3.82 -26.20 -9.28
N THR A 151 -3.49 -26.71 -10.47
CA THR A 151 -3.18 -25.90 -11.68
C THR A 151 -4.31 -24.98 -12.14
N LYS A 152 -5.55 -25.21 -11.71
CA LYS A 152 -6.72 -24.39 -12.05
C LYS A 152 -6.96 -23.23 -11.10
N ARG A 153 -6.16 -23.10 -10.04
CA ARG A 153 -6.30 -22.02 -9.04
C ARG A 153 -5.75 -20.71 -9.57
N GLU A 154 -6.22 -19.61 -8.99
CA GLU A 154 -5.64 -18.30 -9.23
C GLU A 154 -4.21 -18.24 -8.68
N SER A 155 -3.33 -17.52 -9.36
CA SER A 155 -1.96 -17.24 -8.90
C SER A 155 -2.01 -16.56 -7.52
N LEU A 156 -1.12 -17.00 -6.63
CA LEU A 156 -0.97 -16.42 -5.30
C LEU A 156 -0.29 -15.06 -5.43
N ARG A 157 -1.02 -13.99 -5.07
CA ARG A 157 -0.48 -12.61 -5.09
C ARG A 157 -0.41 -12.04 -3.68
N ILE A 158 0.77 -11.60 -3.28
CA ILE A 158 1.05 -11.04 -1.95
C ILE A 158 1.63 -9.64 -2.10
N TYR A 159 1.05 -8.67 -1.41
CA TYR A 159 1.53 -7.29 -1.36
C TYR A 159 2.15 -7.04 0.01
N ALA A 160 3.43 -6.73 0.06
CA ALA A 160 4.19 -6.64 1.30
C ALA A 160 4.85 -5.27 1.45
N ILE A 161 4.70 -4.65 2.62
CA ILE A 161 5.46 -3.48 3.02
C ILE A 161 6.60 -3.90 3.94
N PHE A 162 7.76 -3.28 3.73
CA PHE A 162 8.92 -3.36 4.62
C PHE A 162 9.04 -2.01 5.32
N PRO A 163 8.48 -1.85 6.54
CA PRO A 163 8.55 -0.58 7.24
C PRO A 163 9.98 -0.30 7.67
N ASN A 164 10.43 0.94 7.45
CA ASN A 164 11.67 1.44 8.04
C ASN A 164 11.57 1.38 9.56
N SER A 165 12.65 0.96 10.23
CA SER A 165 12.74 1.10 11.68
C SER A 165 12.68 2.57 12.08
N ASP A 166 12.09 2.85 13.24
CA ASP A 166 11.90 4.21 13.72
C ASP A 166 13.19 4.86 14.26
N ASP A 167 14.30 4.14 14.25
CA ASP A 167 15.59 4.66 14.66
C ASP A 167 16.12 5.56 13.55
N GLU A 168 16.34 6.85 13.85
CA GLU A 168 16.90 7.85 12.92
C GLU A 168 18.26 7.40 12.31
N ASP A 169 18.92 6.41 12.90
CA ASP A 169 20.18 5.80 12.45
C ASP A 169 20.02 4.48 11.67
N SER A 170 18.79 3.99 11.50
CA SER A 170 18.56 2.74 10.79
C SER A 170 18.36 2.97 9.30
N ILE A 171 19.49 3.18 8.62
CA ILE A 171 19.60 2.98 7.18
C ILE A 171 19.03 1.57 6.91
N GLU A 172 18.02 1.44 6.04
CA GLU A 172 17.67 0.12 5.51
C GLU A 172 18.98 -0.58 5.12
N PRO A 173 19.20 -1.83 5.53
CA PRO A 173 20.43 -2.51 5.16
C PRO A 173 20.61 -2.35 3.64
N SER A 174 21.76 -1.84 3.20
CA SER A 174 22.08 -1.70 1.76
C SER A 174 22.02 -3.04 0.99
N ILE A 175 21.83 -4.13 1.74
CA ILE A 175 21.66 -5.53 1.36
C ILE A 175 20.22 -5.83 0.88
N GLY A 176 19.26 -4.92 1.07
CA GLY A 176 17.86 -5.08 0.66
C GLY A 176 16.99 -5.82 1.67
N ALA A 177 15.70 -6.01 1.33
CA ALA A 177 14.67 -6.53 2.23
C ALA A 177 14.88 -8.00 2.66
N TYR A 178 15.49 -8.82 1.80
CA TYR A 178 15.77 -10.23 2.05
C TYR A 178 16.87 -10.75 1.11
N SER A 179 17.55 -11.83 1.52
CA SER A 179 18.57 -12.51 0.72
C SER A 179 18.31 -14.01 0.62
N THR A 180 18.63 -14.60 -0.54
CA THR A 180 18.53 -16.05 -0.73
C THR A 180 19.56 -16.77 0.14
N ILE A 181 19.23 -17.97 0.61
CA ILE A 181 20.18 -18.78 1.39
C ILE A 181 21.46 -19.08 0.59
N ARG A 182 21.34 -19.25 -0.74
CA ARG A 182 22.51 -19.44 -1.61
C ARG A 182 23.49 -18.29 -1.48
N ASN A 183 23.03 -17.04 -1.61
CA ASN A 183 23.90 -15.86 -1.57
C ASN A 183 24.58 -15.68 -0.21
N LEU A 184 23.89 -16.07 0.88
CA LEU A 184 24.47 -16.03 2.22
C LEU A 184 25.60 -17.04 2.40
N VAL A 185 25.49 -18.24 1.80
CA VAL A 185 26.48 -19.31 1.92
C VAL A 185 27.63 -19.11 0.91
N SER A 186 27.31 -18.75 -0.33
CA SER A 186 28.30 -18.61 -1.40
C SER A 186 29.19 -17.36 -1.26
N GLY A 187 28.89 -16.47 -0.32
CA GLY A 187 29.74 -15.32 0.00
C GLY A 187 31.02 -15.65 0.76
N PHE A 188 31.10 -16.85 1.37
CA PHE A 188 32.31 -17.31 2.06
C PHE A 188 33.28 -17.98 1.09
N ASP A 189 34.58 -17.89 1.39
CA ASP A 189 35.60 -18.63 0.64
C ASP A 189 35.50 -20.15 0.88
N LYS A 190 36.02 -20.92 -0.08
CA LYS A 190 35.91 -22.39 -0.06
C LYS A 190 36.54 -23.02 1.17
N ILE A 191 37.65 -22.47 1.68
CA ILE A 191 38.34 -23.00 2.86
C ILE A 191 37.46 -22.80 4.09
N THR A 192 36.90 -21.60 4.26
CA THR A 192 35.94 -21.31 5.34
C THR A 192 34.75 -22.26 5.28
N LEU A 193 34.17 -22.49 4.10
CA LEU A 193 33.05 -23.43 3.93
C LEU A 193 33.44 -24.87 4.26
N GLN A 194 34.59 -25.36 3.79
CA GLN A 194 35.07 -26.70 4.10
C GLN A 194 35.25 -26.90 5.60
N GLN A 195 35.88 -25.95 6.28
CA GLN A 195 36.13 -26.02 7.73
C GLN A 195 34.82 -25.91 8.53
N ALA A 196 33.94 -24.98 8.18
CA ALA A 196 32.67 -24.76 8.89
C ALA A 196 31.70 -25.94 8.74
N PHE A 197 31.56 -26.48 7.51
CA PHE A 197 30.66 -27.60 7.23
C PHE A 197 31.32 -28.97 7.45
N GLN A 198 32.62 -29.02 7.73
CA GLN A 198 33.41 -30.27 7.76
C GLN A 198 33.19 -31.10 6.48
N ALA A 199 33.17 -30.41 5.34
CA ALA A 199 32.80 -30.94 4.03
C ALA A 199 34.04 -31.19 3.16
N SER A 200 33.96 -32.16 2.26
CA SER A 200 35.02 -32.40 1.27
C SER A 200 35.13 -31.21 0.30
N GLU A 201 36.33 -31.05 -0.26
CA GLU A 201 36.57 -30.04 -1.30
C GLU A 201 35.64 -30.22 -2.50
N GLU A 202 35.45 -31.46 -2.94
CA GLU A 202 34.52 -31.81 -4.03
C GLU A 202 33.08 -31.37 -3.73
N LEU A 203 32.60 -31.57 -2.50
CA LEU A 203 31.25 -31.14 -2.10
C LEU A 203 31.13 -29.61 -2.12
N ILE A 204 32.09 -28.89 -1.54
CA ILE A 204 32.08 -27.42 -1.55
C ILE A 204 32.21 -26.89 -2.99
N GLU A 205 33.02 -27.53 -3.84
CA GLU A 205 33.10 -27.20 -5.26
C GLU A 205 31.75 -27.37 -5.94
N SER A 206 31.07 -28.50 -5.72
CA SER A 206 29.75 -28.75 -6.32
C SER A 206 28.71 -27.70 -5.94
N ILE A 207 28.74 -27.18 -4.70
CA ILE A 207 27.78 -26.18 -4.20
C ILE A 207 28.12 -24.79 -4.74
N THR A 208 29.40 -24.41 -4.69
CA THR A 208 29.89 -23.08 -5.09
C THR A 208 29.91 -22.89 -6.62
N SER A 209 30.17 -23.96 -7.38
CA SER A 209 30.16 -23.94 -8.86
C SER A 209 28.77 -24.16 -9.46
N ALA A 210 27.77 -24.56 -8.66
CA ALA A 210 26.42 -24.78 -9.15
C ALA A 210 25.85 -23.53 -9.85
N THR A 211 25.11 -23.73 -10.91
CA THR A 211 24.44 -22.65 -11.63
C THR A 211 23.46 -21.92 -10.72
N GLU A 212 23.40 -20.60 -10.83
CA GLU A 212 22.42 -19.79 -10.10
C GLU A 212 21.00 -20.20 -10.50
N ILE A 213 20.19 -20.57 -9.50
CA ILE A 213 18.79 -20.89 -9.68
C ILE A 213 17.98 -19.64 -9.35
N GLN A 214 16.98 -19.35 -10.18
CA GLN A 214 16.09 -18.23 -9.92
C GLN A 214 15.27 -18.45 -8.62
N PRO A 215 14.92 -17.38 -7.88
CA PRO A 215 14.24 -17.51 -6.59
C PRO A 215 12.87 -18.22 -6.63
N ILE A 216 12.17 -18.19 -7.76
CA ILE A 216 10.89 -18.89 -7.94
C ILE A 216 11.08 -20.07 -8.88
N VAL A 217 10.66 -21.26 -8.45
CA VAL A 217 10.80 -22.52 -9.18
C VAL A 217 9.49 -23.30 -9.19
N HIS A 218 9.38 -24.29 -10.07
CA HIS A 218 8.29 -25.26 -10.01
C HIS A 218 8.31 -26.01 -8.67
N ALA A 219 7.16 -26.09 -8.00
CA ALA A 219 6.99 -26.87 -6.79
C ALA A 219 7.14 -28.36 -7.14
N ILE A 220 8.09 -29.06 -6.51
CA ILE A 220 8.30 -30.48 -6.73
C ILE A 220 7.03 -31.23 -6.29
N SER A 221 6.27 -31.74 -7.25
CA SER A 221 5.21 -32.71 -7.03
C SER A 221 5.34 -33.80 -8.08
N THR A 222 6.07 -34.87 -7.77
CA THR A 222 6.02 -36.04 -8.65
C THR A 222 4.64 -36.68 -8.50
N GLU A 223 4.04 -37.16 -9.59
CA GLU A 223 2.72 -37.81 -9.59
C GLU A 223 2.61 -39.00 -8.60
N LYS A 224 3.75 -39.60 -8.23
CA LYS A 224 3.85 -40.62 -7.17
C LYS A 224 3.63 -40.07 -5.74
N GLU A 225 3.88 -38.79 -5.49
CA GLU A 225 3.78 -38.14 -4.17
C GLU A 225 2.43 -37.48 -3.88
N ARG A 226 1.52 -37.44 -4.88
CA ARG A 226 0.11 -37.03 -4.68
C ARG A 226 -0.60 -37.88 -3.61
N LYS A 227 -0.14 -39.11 -3.38
CA LYS A 227 -0.63 -39.99 -2.32
C LYS A 227 0.28 -39.91 -1.09
N LYS A 228 0.03 -38.90 -0.25
CA LYS A 228 0.62 -38.61 1.08
C LYS A 228 1.98 -37.88 1.06
N LYS A 229 2.04 -36.72 1.77
CA LYS A 229 3.20 -36.16 2.50
C LYS A 229 4.24 -35.22 1.82
N GLY A 230 4.00 -34.60 0.65
CA GLY A 230 4.98 -33.69 0.05
C GLY A 230 5.41 -32.45 0.88
N LEU A 231 4.48 -31.74 1.52
CA LEU A 231 4.80 -30.53 2.32
C LEU A 231 5.59 -30.87 3.60
N TRP A 232 5.18 -31.95 4.28
CA TRP A 232 5.81 -32.42 5.51
C TRP A 232 7.24 -32.90 5.28
N GLU A 233 7.55 -33.43 4.10
CA GLU A 233 8.88 -33.93 3.78
C GLU A 233 9.85 -32.78 3.44
N ILE A 234 9.38 -31.74 2.75
CA ILE A 234 10.16 -30.50 2.55
C ILE A 234 10.33 -29.78 3.88
N GLU A 235 9.26 -29.61 4.67
CA GLU A 235 9.34 -29.06 6.04
C GLU A 235 10.29 -29.91 6.90
N ALA A 236 10.26 -31.24 6.82
CA ALA A 236 11.14 -32.14 7.58
C ALA A 236 12.60 -32.08 7.14
N ARG A 237 12.88 -31.92 5.84
CA ARG A 237 14.23 -31.72 5.31
C ARG A 237 14.77 -30.35 5.69
N PHE A 238 13.93 -29.32 5.61
CA PHE A 238 14.25 -27.97 6.09
C PHE A 238 14.50 -27.94 7.60
N LEU A 239 13.66 -28.64 8.39
CA LEU A 239 13.82 -28.89 9.82
C LEU A 239 15.16 -29.55 10.15
N LYS A 240 15.52 -30.62 9.43
CA LYS A 240 16.81 -31.31 9.61
C LYS A 240 18.00 -30.40 9.32
N ALA A 241 17.90 -29.57 8.28
CA ALA A 241 18.99 -28.69 7.83
C ALA A 241 19.23 -27.51 8.79
N PHE A 242 18.18 -26.92 9.38
CA PHE A 242 18.31 -25.71 10.20
C PHE A 242 18.37 -25.95 11.72
N ILE A 243 17.82 -27.06 12.26
CA ILE A 243 17.78 -27.31 13.72
C ILE A 243 18.84 -28.32 14.20
N GLY A 244 19.55 -29.00 13.28
CA GLY A 244 20.58 -29.96 13.68
C GLY A 244 20.02 -31.18 14.42
N GLY A 245 19.36 -32.08 13.67
CA GLY A 245 19.39 -33.54 13.90
C GLY A 245 19.05 -34.17 15.27
N LYS A 246 18.45 -33.50 16.26
CA LYS A 246 18.08 -34.15 17.54
C LYS A 246 16.61 -34.61 17.57
N GLU A 247 16.40 -35.92 17.44
CA GLU A 247 15.09 -36.60 17.53
C GLU A 247 14.34 -36.34 18.85
N GLU A 248 15.03 -36.06 19.95
CA GLU A 248 14.39 -35.80 21.25
C GLU A 248 13.63 -34.46 21.32
N THR A 249 14.05 -33.44 20.57
CA THR A 249 13.35 -32.14 20.51
C THR A 249 12.02 -32.23 19.76
N MET A 250 11.88 -33.23 18.88
CA MET A 250 10.70 -33.46 18.03
C MET A 250 9.45 -33.86 18.85
N MET A 251 9.62 -34.67 19.90
CA MET A 251 8.51 -35.18 20.73
C MET A 251 7.97 -34.13 21.71
N ILE A 252 8.82 -33.20 22.16
CA ILE A 252 8.44 -32.11 23.07
C ILE A 252 7.63 -31.03 22.33
N SER A 253 7.92 -30.80 21.04
CA SER A 253 7.22 -29.83 20.18
C SER A 253 5.75 -30.18 19.91
N MET A 254 5.42 -31.47 19.80
CA MET A 254 4.06 -31.91 19.43
C MET A 254 2.99 -31.64 20.50
N ASN A 255 3.34 -31.68 21.80
CA ASN A 255 2.38 -31.41 22.89
C ASN A 255 2.14 -29.91 23.12
N LYS A 256 3.08 -29.02 22.76
CA LYS A 256 2.89 -27.55 22.83
C LYS A 256 2.04 -26.99 21.66
N LYS A 257 1.90 -27.72 20.55
CA LYS A 257 1.19 -27.28 19.33
C LYS A 257 -0.28 -26.87 19.53
N LYS A 258 -1.02 -27.52 20.45
CA LYS A 258 -2.46 -27.24 20.64
C LYS A 258 -2.76 -25.90 21.34
N LYS A 259 -1.82 -25.36 22.12
CA LYS A 259 -1.99 -24.07 22.83
C LYS A 259 -1.41 -22.88 22.03
N LYS A 260 -0.34 -23.09 21.25
CA LYS A 260 0.32 -22.07 20.40
C LYS A 260 -0.33 -21.88 19.01
N GLN A 261 -1.11 -22.84 18.50
CA GLN A 261 -1.82 -22.70 17.20
C GLN A 261 -2.79 -21.50 17.14
N GLN A 262 -3.25 -21.01 18.29
CA GLN A 262 -4.13 -19.85 18.36
C GLN A 262 -3.37 -18.52 18.17
N GLU A 263 -2.05 -18.49 18.38
CA GLU A 263 -1.20 -17.29 18.20
C GLU A 263 -0.65 -17.12 16.78
N THR A 264 -0.64 -18.19 15.97
CA THR A 264 -0.01 -18.19 14.62
C THR A 264 -1.00 -18.06 13.46
N LYS A 265 -2.27 -17.72 13.73
CA LYS A 265 -3.30 -17.61 12.69
C LYS A 265 -3.22 -16.26 11.98
N ALA A 266 -3.28 -16.27 10.65
CA ALA A 266 -3.45 -15.04 9.87
C ALA A 266 -4.77 -14.32 10.22
N PHE A 267 -4.79 -13.00 10.04
CA PHE A 267 -6.00 -12.19 10.21
C PHE A 267 -6.61 -11.92 8.84
N ASN A 268 -7.86 -12.35 8.60
CA ASN A 268 -8.50 -12.11 7.31
C ASN A 268 -9.31 -10.81 7.32
N ILE A 269 -8.91 -9.82 6.50
CA ILE A 269 -9.57 -8.52 6.42
C ILE A 269 -10.98 -8.59 5.79
N LEU A 270 -11.21 -9.57 4.90
CA LEU A 270 -12.49 -9.71 4.20
C LEU A 270 -13.57 -10.34 5.08
N GLU A 271 -13.17 -11.03 6.15
CA GLU A 271 -14.07 -11.61 7.17
C GLU A 271 -14.37 -10.64 8.33
N ALA A 272 -13.65 -9.52 8.41
CA ALA A 272 -13.82 -8.55 9.48
C ALA A 272 -15.00 -7.60 9.23
N LYS A 273 -15.66 -7.18 10.32
CA LYS A 273 -16.76 -6.20 10.25
C LYS A 273 -16.23 -4.83 9.78
N PRO A 274 -16.82 -4.21 8.74
CA PRO A 274 -16.48 -2.86 8.30
C PRO A 274 -16.63 -1.82 9.42
N ASP A 275 -15.81 -0.77 9.36
CA ASP A 275 -15.95 0.39 10.24
C ASP A 275 -17.09 1.31 9.76
N PHE A 276 -17.35 1.31 8.45
CA PHE A 276 -18.48 2.00 7.82
C PHE A 276 -18.96 1.22 6.59
N GLU A 277 -20.27 1.22 6.36
CA GLU A 277 -20.91 0.59 5.20
C GLU A 277 -22.25 1.27 4.89
N ASN A 278 -22.50 1.54 3.61
CA ASN A 278 -23.77 2.01 3.06
C ASN A 278 -23.93 1.54 1.59
N CYS A 279 -24.95 2.03 0.88
CA CYS A 279 -25.18 1.67 -0.53
C CYS A 279 -24.06 2.11 -1.48
N ASN A 280 -23.24 3.09 -1.08
CA ASN A 280 -22.20 3.71 -1.91
C ASN A 280 -20.82 3.08 -1.69
N GLY A 281 -20.68 2.21 -0.69
CA GLY A 281 -19.42 1.55 -0.40
C GLY A 281 -19.24 1.14 1.05
N ARG A 282 -18.01 0.69 1.35
CA ARG A 282 -17.59 0.30 2.69
C ARG A 282 -16.12 0.63 2.93
N SER A 283 -15.78 0.83 4.20
CA SER A 283 -14.40 1.01 4.63
C SER A 283 -14.10 0.23 5.90
N LEU A 284 -12.84 -0.19 6.03
CA LEU A 284 -12.36 -0.98 7.15
C LEU A 284 -10.90 -0.65 7.42
N THR A 285 -10.55 -0.46 8.68
CA THR A 285 -9.18 -0.38 9.16
C THR A 285 -8.87 -1.58 10.07
N VAL A 286 -7.70 -2.18 9.88
CA VAL A 286 -7.10 -3.21 10.72
C VAL A 286 -5.91 -2.60 11.44
N THR A 287 -6.08 -2.31 12.73
CA THR A 287 -5.00 -1.83 13.60
C THR A 287 -4.54 -2.94 14.55
N ARG A 288 -3.50 -2.67 15.35
CA ARG A 288 -3.12 -3.52 16.49
C ARG A 288 -4.29 -3.85 17.44
N LYS A 289 -5.35 -3.03 17.49
CA LYS A 289 -6.54 -3.35 18.29
C LYS A 289 -7.31 -4.56 17.75
N LYS A 290 -7.37 -4.73 16.41
CA LYS A 290 -8.08 -5.84 15.75
C LYS A 290 -7.17 -7.06 15.51
N ALA A 291 -5.92 -6.84 15.13
CA ALA A 291 -4.95 -7.88 14.80
C ALA A 291 -3.68 -7.78 15.66
N GLY A 292 -3.86 -7.71 16.99
CA GLY A 292 -2.78 -7.43 17.93
C GLY A 292 -1.67 -8.47 17.98
N HIS A 293 -1.99 -9.74 17.71
CA HIS A 293 -0.99 -10.81 17.64
C HIS A 293 -0.05 -10.70 16.43
N LEU A 294 -0.45 -9.97 15.38
CA LEU A 294 0.36 -9.75 14.18
C LEU A 294 0.98 -8.35 14.15
N LEU A 295 0.19 -7.30 14.42
CA LEU A 295 0.60 -5.92 14.19
C LEU A 295 1.22 -5.25 15.42
N LYS A 296 1.47 -5.98 16.51
CA LYS A 296 2.11 -5.43 17.71
C LYS A 296 3.59 -5.14 17.47
N GLY A 297 3.96 -3.86 17.39
CA GLY A 297 5.35 -3.43 17.22
C GLY A 297 5.77 -3.19 15.78
N THR A 298 4.84 -3.23 14.81
CA THR A 298 5.13 -2.91 13.40
C THR A 298 5.01 -1.44 13.07
N ASN A 299 4.22 -0.69 13.86
CA ASN A 299 3.79 0.67 13.52
C ASN A 299 3.07 0.78 12.16
N ILE A 300 2.59 -0.35 11.65
CA ILE A 300 1.81 -0.48 10.41
C ILE A 300 0.42 -1.04 10.75
N GLY A 301 -0.61 -0.33 10.32
CA GLY A 301 -1.97 -0.81 10.16
C GLY A 301 -2.29 -1.09 8.69
N LEU A 302 -3.42 -1.71 8.42
CA LEU A 302 -3.95 -1.85 7.07
C LEU A 302 -5.34 -1.24 6.97
N PHE A 303 -5.76 -0.87 5.78
CA PHE A 303 -7.12 -0.45 5.51
C PHE A 303 -7.59 -0.98 4.15
N MET A 304 -8.90 -1.02 3.98
CA MET A 304 -9.56 -1.35 2.73
C MET A 304 -10.74 -0.43 2.51
N VAL A 305 -10.87 0.08 1.30
CA VAL A 305 -11.98 0.91 0.87
C VAL A 305 -12.56 0.32 -0.41
N ASN A 306 -13.88 0.20 -0.45
CA ASN A 306 -14.64 -0.17 -1.63
C ASN A 306 -15.64 0.95 -1.89
N LEU A 307 -15.50 1.62 -3.03
CA LEU A 307 -16.43 2.62 -3.53
C LEU A 307 -17.20 2.02 -4.70
N THR A 308 -18.53 2.06 -4.66
CA THR A 308 -19.33 1.69 -5.83
C THR A 308 -19.15 2.72 -6.95
N LYS A 309 -19.59 2.36 -8.16
CA LYS A 309 -19.49 3.23 -9.34
C LYS A 309 -20.05 4.63 -9.04
N GLY A 310 -19.30 5.67 -9.42
CA GLY A 310 -19.67 7.07 -9.20
C GLY A 310 -19.46 7.59 -7.78
N SER A 311 -19.34 6.70 -6.78
CA SER A 311 -19.28 7.09 -5.37
C SER A 311 -17.93 7.68 -4.94
N MET A 312 -17.93 8.40 -3.82
CA MET A 312 -16.77 9.11 -3.29
C MET A 312 -16.59 8.89 -1.80
N MET A 313 -15.36 8.60 -1.35
CA MET A 313 -15.00 8.82 0.05
C MET A 313 -14.81 10.32 0.28
N GLY A 314 -15.65 10.89 1.14
CA GLY A 314 -15.75 12.33 1.33
C GLY A 314 -14.43 12.98 1.77
N PRO A 315 -14.28 14.30 1.57
CA PRO A 315 -13.05 15.00 1.90
C PRO A 315 -12.67 14.82 3.38
N HIS A 316 -11.46 14.33 3.65
CA HIS A 316 -10.97 14.08 5.01
C HIS A 316 -9.44 14.15 5.09
N TRP A 317 -8.89 14.24 6.29
CA TRP A 317 -7.45 14.05 6.49
C TRP A 317 -7.16 13.03 7.60
N ASN A 318 -5.96 12.47 7.54
CA ASN A 318 -5.44 11.56 8.54
C ASN A 318 -4.54 12.32 9.52
N PRO A 319 -4.86 12.36 10.83
CA PRO A 319 -4.06 13.14 11.79
C PRO A 319 -2.79 12.40 12.23
N ARG A 320 -2.70 11.08 12.03
CA ARG A 320 -1.63 10.25 12.60
C ARG A 320 -0.91 9.36 11.60
N ALA A 321 -1.45 9.15 10.41
CA ALA A 321 -0.92 8.21 9.43
C ALA A 321 -0.68 8.87 8.08
N THR A 322 0.40 8.44 7.42
CA THR A 322 0.44 8.35 5.97
C THR A 322 -0.30 7.09 5.55
N GLU A 323 -1.10 7.20 4.50
CA GLU A 323 -1.80 6.07 3.88
C GLU A 323 -1.15 5.76 2.54
N ILE A 324 -0.74 4.51 2.35
CA ILE A 324 -0.08 4.02 1.14
C ILE A 324 -0.96 2.93 0.55
N ALA A 325 -1.70 3.27 -0.51
CA ALA A 325 -2.76 2.45 -1.07
C ALA A 325 -2.34 1.80 -2.39
N VAL A 326 -2.67 0.51 -2.55
CA VAL A 326 -2.58 -0.25 -3.80
C VAL A 326 -3.99 -0.44 -4.35
N VAL A 327 -4.21 -0.03 -5.61
CA VAL A 327 -5.50 -0.23 -6.29
C VAL A 327 -5.67 -1.71 -6.63
N LEU A 328 -6.78 -2.30 -6.17
CA LEU A 328 -7.10 -3.71 -6.36
C LEU A 328 -8.07 -3.97 -7.51
N LYS A 329 -8.97 -3.03 -7.78
CA LYS A 329 -9.96 -3.15 -8.85
C LYS A 329 -10.42 -1.76 -9.30
N GLY A 330 -10.61 -1.65 -10.61
CA GLY A 330 -11.24 -0.50 -11.25
C GLY A 330 -10.33 0.72 -11.27
N GLU A 331 -10.95 1.88 -11.44
CA GLU A 331 -10.25 3.13 -11.61
C GLU A 331 -10.90 4.23 -10.78
N GLY A 332 -10.09 5.19 -10.36
CA GLY A 332 -10.55 6.31 -9.56
C GLY A 332 -9.70 7.55 -9.74
N MET A 333 -10.18 8.62 -9.14
CA MET A 333 -9.49 9.91 -9.07
C MET A 333 -9.20 10.23 -7.61
N VAL A 334 -7.94 10.49 -7.31
CA VAL A 334 -7.49 10.93 -6.00
C VAL A 334 -7.18 12.42 -6.07
N ARG A 335 -7.74 13.20 -5.14
CA ARG A 335 -7.43 14.62 -4.96
C ARG A 335 -6.77 14.80 -3.62
N VAL A 336 -5.66 15.51 -3.60
CA VAL A 336 -4.90 15.80 -2.38
C VAL A 336 -4.69 17.31 -2.30
N VAL A 337 -5.10 17.90 -1.19
CA VAL A 337 -4.90 19.32 -0.91
C VAL A 337 -3.64 19.46 -0.09
N CYS A 338 -2.77 20.38 -0.50
CA CYS A 338 -1.64 20.79 0.30
C CYS A 338 -1.89 22.14 0.95
N SER A 339 -1.96 22.16 2.28
CA SER A 339 -2.25 23.36 3.06
C SER A 339 -1.00 24.12 3.50
N SER A 340 0.21 23.59 3.26
CA SER A 340 1.44 24.24 3.69
C SER A 340 1.87 25.35 2.71
N LYS A 341 2.17 26.55 3.24
CA LYS A 341 2.84 27.61 2.48
C LYS A 341 4.32 27.27 2.36
N LYS A 342 4.96 27.79 1.31
CA LYS A 342 6.42 27.69 1.07
C LYS A 342 7.19 27.90 2.37
N SER A 343 7.80 26.84 2.90
CA SER A 343 8.77 26.95 3.99
C SER A 343 10.11 27.31 3.37
N ILE A 344 10.89 28.15 4.06
CA ILE A 344 12.22 28.56 3.58
C ILE A 344 13.05 27.30 3.31
N GLY A 345 13.50 27.13 2.05
CA GLY A 345 14.36 26.02 1.63
C GLY A 345 13.64 24.74 1.15
N LYS A 346 12.30 24.68 1.13
CA LYS A 346 11.56 23.54 0.53
C LYS A 346 10.73 23.95 -0.69
N SER A 347 10.57 23.03 -1.63
CA SER A 347 9.68 23.21 -2.78
C SER A 347 8.25 23.47 -2.32
N GLU A 348 7.52 24.27 -3.11
CA GLU A 348 6.11 24.55 -2.84
C GLU A 348 5.30 23.25 -2.99
N CYS A 349 4.61 22.87 -1.92
CA CYS A 349 3.71 21.74 -1.95
C CYS A 349 2.42 22.13 -2.66
N LYS A 350 2.13 21.49 -3.79
CA LYS A 350 0.98 21.84 -4.64
C LYS A 350 -0.21 20.92 -4.36
N ASN A 351 -1.40 21.45 -4.61
CA ASN A 351 -2.60 20.61 -4.71
C ASN A 351 -2.43 19.64 -5.87
N MET A 352 -2.86 18.41 -5.66
CA MET A 352 -2.67 17.33 -6.63
C MET A 352 -3.99 16.69 -6.98
N ARG A 353 -4.03 16.20 -8.21
CA ARG A 353 -5.13 15.40 -8.71
C ARG A 353 -4.56 14.39 -9.68
N PHE A 354 -4.76 13.11 -9.42
CA PHE A 354 -4.23 12.06 -10.29
C PHE A 354 -5.22 10.90 -10.42
N ARG A 355 -5.25 10.34 -11.64
CA ARG A 355 -6.03 9.13 -11.95
C ARG A 355 -5.21 7.91 -11.55
N VAL A 356 -5.87 6.94 -10.92
CA VAL A 356 -5.28 5.65 -10.54
C VAL A 356 -6.08 4.51 -11.13
N LYS A 357 -5.38 3.44 -11.54
CA LYS A 357 -5.96 2.20 -12.08
C LYS A 357 -5.41 0.99 -11.33
N GLU A 358 -5.97 -0.18 -11.58
CA GLU A 358 -5.54 -1.44 -10.97
C GLU A 358 -4.01 -1.65 -11.00
N GLY A 359 -3.43 -1.89 -9.82
CA GLY A 359 -2.00 -2.03 -9.61
C GLY A 359 -1.22 -0.73 -9.44
N ASP A 360 -1.81 0.45 -9.63
CA ASP A 360 -1.15 1.69 -9.22
C ASP A 360 -1.04 1.74 -7.69
N VAL A 361 0.01 2.40 -7.20
CA VAL A 361 0.21 2.69 -5.78
C VAL A 361 0.22 4.19 -5.57
N PHE A 362 -0.53 4.69 -4.59
CA PHE A 362 -0.49 6.09 -4.21
C PHE A 362 -0.30 6.27 -2.71
N ALA A 363 0.34 7.38 -2.32
CA ALA A 363 0.56 7.74 -0.93
C ALA A 363 -0.06 9.09 -0.62
N VAL A 364 -0.79 9.19 0.50
CA VAL A 364 -1.28 10.46 1.02
C VAL A 364 -0.74 10.68 2.43
N PRO A 365 0.05 11.75 2.68
CA PRO A 365 0.66 11.97 3.96
C PRO A 365 -0.36 12.42 5.01
N LYS A 366 -0.01 12.28 6.29
CA LYS A 366 -0.81 12.87 7.37
C LYS A 366 -1.02 14.37 7.15
N PHE A 367 -2.14 14.88 7.65
CA PHE A 367 -2.58 16.28 7.55
C PHE A 367 -2.82 16.82 6.14
N HIS A 368 -2.80 15.98 5.10
CA HIS A 368 -3.21 16.38 3.76
C HIS A 368 -4.68 16.00 3.56
N PRO A 369 -5.60 16.97 3.40
CA PRO A 369 -6.98 16.66 3.06
C PRO A 369 -7.04 15.97 1.70
N MET A 370 -7.85 14.92 1.60
CA MET A 370 -7.97 14.12 0.41
C MET A 370 -9.42 13.71 0.15
N ALA A 371 -9.71 13.43 -1.11
CA ALA A 371 -10.93 12.76 -1.53
C ALA A 371 -10.61 11.72 -2.60
N GLN A 372 -11.26 10.57 -2.53
CA GLN A 372 -11.12 9.49 -3.50
C GLN A 372 -12.47 9.21 -4.13
N MET A 373 -12.55 9.21 -5.45
CA MET A 373 -13.79 8.96 -6.18
C MET A 373 -13.63 7.84 -7.20
N SER A 374 -14.66 7.01 -7.29
CA SER A 374 -14.85 6.06 -8.37
C SER A 374 -15.41 6.78 -9.61
N PHE A 375 -15.06 6.31 -10.81
CA PHE A 375 -15.74 6.74 -12.03
C PHE A 375 -17.05 5.97 -12.24
N ASN A 376 -17.86 6.42 -13.20
CA ASN A 376 -19.18 5.81 -13.46
C ASN A 376 -19.12 4.42 -14.13
N ASN A 377 -17.93 3.94 -14.51
CA ASN A 377 -17.75 2.72 -15.29
C ASN A 377 -17.58 1.44 -14.43
N ASP A 378 -16.92 1.52 -13.27
CA ASP A 378 -16.70 0.38 -12.38
C ASP A 378 -16.46 0.83 -10.94
N SER A 379 -16.59 -0.09 -9.99
CA SER A 379 -16.25 0.16 -8.59
C SER A 379 -14.75 0.40 -8.41
N PHE A 380 -14.38 1.29 -7.49
CA PHE A 380 -12.99 1.58 -7.15
C PHE A 380 -12.65 0.93 -5.80
N ILE A 381 -11.82 -0.11 -5.83
CA ILE A 381 -11.43 -0.87 -4.64
C ILE A 381 -9.93 -0.76 -4.44
N PHE A 382 -9.51 -0.38 -3.24
CA PHE A 382 -8.10 -0.31 -2.87
C PHE A 382 -7.89 -0.81 -1.44
N MET A 383 -6.73 -1.41 -1.20
CA MET A 383 -6.20 -1.66 0.13
C MET A 383 -5.03 -0.72 0.37
N GLY A 384 -4.68 -0.43 1.62
CA GLY A 384 -3.46 0.30 1.92
C GLY A 384 -2.82 -0.06 3.24
N PHE A 385 -1.56 0.34 3.37
CA PHE A 385 -0.81 0.33 4.62
C PHE A 385 -0.90 1.71 5.26
N SER A 386 -1.11 1.74 6.57
CA SER A 386 -1.21 2.95 7.37
C SER A 386 -0.04 3.02 8.33
N THR A 387 0.72 4.12 8.36
CA THR A 387 1.88 4.28 9.25
C THR A 387 1.51 4.63 10.70
N ALA A 388 0.23 4.53 11.08
CA ALA A 388 -0.20 4.83 12.44
C ALA A 388 0.04 3.67 13.42
N ARG A 389 0.73 4.00 14.51
CA ARG A 389 0.97 3.09 15.66
C ARG A 389 -0.30 2.74 16.46
N LYS A 390 -1.35 3.54 16.32
CA LYS A 390 -2.63 3.47 17.05
C LYS A 390 -3.77 3.82 16.10
N ASN A 391 -5.00 3.90 16.59
CA ASN A 391 -6.11 4.34 15.77
C ASN A 391 -5.85 5.74 15.17
N ASN A 392 -5.97 5.82 13.85
CA ASN A 392 -5.72 7.04 13.09
C ASN A 392 -6.87 8.06 13.24
N HIS A 393 -8.13 7.60 13.28
CA HIS A 393 -9.34 8.44 13.37
C HIS A 393 -9.37 9.56 12.30
N PRO A 394 -9.68 9.22 11.04
CA PRO A 394 -9.82 10.21 9.97
C PRO A 394 -10.79 11.35 10.35
N GLN A 395 -10.45 12.58 9.98
CA GLN A 395 -11.25 13.76 10.25
C GLN A 395 -11.93 14.21 8.96
N PHE A 396 -13.26 14.07 8.89
CA PHE A 396 -14.05 14.42 7.72
C PHE A 396 -14.37 15.92 7.70
N LEU A 397 -14.46 16.49 6.50
CA LEU A 397 -14.83 17.89 6.25
C LEU A 397 -16.29 18.03 5.78
N ALA A 398 -16.92 16.92 5.38
CA ALA A 398 -18.30 16.88 4.92
C ALA A 398 -19.10 15.79 5.68
N GLY A 399 -20.43 15.87 5.58
CA GLY A 399 -21.35 14.98 6.31
C GLY A 399 -21.56 15.35 7.78
N LYS A 400 -22.47 14.63 8.45
CA LYS A 400 -22.77 14.84 9.89
C LYS A 400 -21.58 14.59 10.80
N GLN A 401 -20.63 13.74 10.38
CA GLN A 401 -19.39 13.48 11.12
C GLN A 401 -18.27 14.48 10.79
N SER A 402 -18.57 15.55 10.06
CA SER A 402 -17.60 16.60 9.77
C SER A 402 -17.11 17.28 11.05
N VAL A 403 -15.80 17.52 11.13
CA VAL A 403 -15.20 18.34 12.19
C VAL A 403 -15.75 19.76 12.22
N LEU A 404 -16.23 20.27 11.07
CA LEU A 404 -16.87 21.59 10.99
C LEU A 404 -18.17 21.64 11.79
N GLN A 405 -18.88 20.51 11.96
CA GLN A 405 -20.08 20.46 12.79
C GLN A 405 -19.79 20.74 14.27
N SER A 406 -18.56 20.47 14.72
CA SER A 406 -18.12 20.64 16.11
C SER A 406 -17.60 22.05 16.41
N LEU A 407 -17.49 22.93 15.41
CA LEU A 407 -17.01 24.29 15.55
C LEU A 407 -18.17 25.27 15.71
N ASP A 408 -17.88 26.36 16.44
CA ASP A 408 -18.82 27.46 16.63
C ASP A 408 -19.16 28.13 15.28
N ARG A 409 -20.43 28.47 15.09
CA ARG A 409 -20.95 28.97 13.82
C ARG A 409 -20.40 30.34 13.48
N ASP A 410 -20.29 31.23 14.46
CA ASP A 410 -19.75 32.58 14.27
C ASP A 410 -18.26 32.50 13.95
N VAL A 411 -17.51 31.60 14.62
CA VAL A 411 -16.09 31.37 14.34
C VAL A 411 -15.88 30.84 12.91
N LEU A 412 -16.73 29.91 12.44
CA LEU A 412 -16.68 29.42 11.06
C LEU A 412 -17.01 30.53 10.06
N ALA A 413 -18.06 31.30 10.31
CA ALA A 413 -18.47 32.41 9.45
C ALA A 413 -17.34 33.44 9.30
N LEU A 414 -16.67 33.79 10.39
CA LEU A 414 -15.47 34.63 10.39
C LEU A 414 -14.31 33.98 9.62
N SER A 415 -14.08 32.67 9.81
CA SER A 415 -12.99 31.92 9.14
C SER A 415 -13.15 31.87 7.62
N PHE A 416 -14.38 31.74 7.13
CA PHE A 416 -14.70 31.74 5.71
C PHE A 416 -14.99 33.15 5.15
N ASN A 417 -15.07 34.16 6.01
CA ASN A 417 -15.49 35.52 5.67
C ASN A 417 -16.86 35.56 4.96
N VAL A 418 -17.84 34.86 5.54
CA VAL A 418 -19.23 34.75 5.04
C VAL A 418 -20.23 34.92 6.18
N GLY A 419 -21.53 35.02 5.89
CA GLY A 419 -22.57 35.10 6.91
C GLY A 419 -22.94 33.74 7.51
N ASN A 420 -23.52 33.74 8.71
CA ASN A 420 -23.96 32.51 9.39
C ASN A 420 -24.94 31.69 8.56
N SER A 421 -25.87 32.32 7.84
CA SER A 421 -26.81 31.61 6.97
C SER A 421 -26.12 30.79 5.88
N THR A 422 -24.96 31.25 5.38
CA THR A 422 -24.14 30.50 4.42
C THR A 422 -23.47 29.30 5.08
N ILE A 423 -22.98 29.45 6.31
CA ILE A 423 -22.42 28.33 7.10
C ILE A 423 -23.51 27.32 7.43
N ASP A 424 -24.70 27.78 7.82
CA ASP A 424 -25.83 26.91 8.10
C ASP A 424 -26.19 26.11 6.84
N GLN A 425 -26.24 26.74 5.66
CA GLN A 425 -26.47 26.02 4.40
C GLN A 425 -25.36 25.02 4.07
N LEU A 426 -24.09 25.38 4.30
CA LEU A 426 -22.94 24.49 4.12
C LEU A 426 -23.04 23.24 5.02
N LEU A 427 -23.56 23.41 6.23
CA LEU A 427 -23.69 22.34 7.23
C LEU A 427 -25.07 21.66 7.24
N ALA A 428 -26.07 22.20 6.52
CA ALA A 428 -27.47 21.82 6.65
C ALA A 428 -27.82 20.44 6.07
N PRO A 429 -27.10 19.91 5.05
CA PRO A 429 -27.33 18.52 4.64
C PRO A 429 -26.09 17.77 4.15
N GLN A 430 -25.89 16.59 4.73
CA GLN A 430 -25.44 15.33 4.12
C GLN A 430 -25.76 14.27 5.19
N GLY A 431 -26.19 13.06 4.85
CA GLY A 431 -26.56 12.04 5.85
C GLY A 431 -25.42 11.69 6.83
N ASP A 432 -25.58 10.63 7.62
CA ASP A 432 -24.50 10.11 8.49
C ASP A 432 -23.33 9.48 7.70
N SER A 433 -23.16 9.88 6.44
CA SER A 433 -22.34 9.18 5.46
C SER A 433 -20.99 9.83 5.25
N ILE A 434 -19.95 9.00 5.33
CA ILE A 434 -18.58 9.35 4.90
C ILE A 434 -18.27 8.88 3.47
N ILE A 435 -19.11 8.01 2.91
CA ILE A 435 -19.05 7.59 1.50
C ILE A 435 -20.31 8.09 0.78
N LEU A 436 -20.11 9.05 -0.12
CA LEU A 436 -21.13 9.84 -0.80
C LEU A 436 -21.38 9.27 -2.20
N ASP A 437 -22.54 9.63 -2.78
CA ASP A 437 -22.88 9.35 -4.18
C ASP A 437 -22.22 10.39 -5.09
#